data_AF-A0A7V5YR53-F1
#
_entry.id   AF-A0A7V5YR53-F1
#
_cell.length_a   1.000
_cell.length_b   1.000
_cell.length_c   1.000
_cell.angle_alpha   90.00
_cell.angle_beta   90.00
_cell.angle_gamma   90.00
#
_symmetry.space_group_name_H-M   'P 1'
#
loop_
_entity.id
_entity.type
_entity.pdbx_description
1 polymer ?
#
loop_
_entity_poly.entity_id
_entity_poly.type
_entity_poly.pdbx_seq_one_letter_code
_entity_poly.pdbx_strand_id
1 'polypeptide(L)'
;MSTIFRLHNDVLTDYRDFVGSFILIADGRIRAFVRELLEEEQKLWPEPLVQLSPAYRLDATVEELAQEGVLHPETARIFRRPGGGTYRLYRHQVEAIRKAASGQSFVLTSGTGSGKTFCYFIPIVDTVVRRPGLPGPVALVVYPMNALVNSQLQALRDLQQLYQGRTGRPFPVRFARYTGETRDEEREEIRRNPPHILLTNYVMAELLLVRPEDRELIRPRPELDAPFFLVFDELHTYRGRQGADVAMLVRRLKARLERQHVVHIGTSATLVAHREATAEERRRVVAEFATRFFGTPVGPDQVVEETVEPATEGGPPTPEELRQALSSPIPDNLDGLRRHPLPRWLEYALGIEPEGEGRFRRRVPRPLSVVARELSELAGDSESRCREAIEDRLTRAAELNRQLPEPFFAFKLHQFISQGRSVYATLEPPDVREFSAEGQVVAERPFFPLRFCRVCGQEYYHVLRG
;
A
#
# COMPACT_ATOMS: atom_id res chain seq x y z
N MET A 1 -0.54 27.83 -12.95
CA MET A 1 -0.22 26.39 -13.06
C MET A 1 -1.40 25.61 -12.49
N SER A 2 -1.80 24.49 -13.09
CA SER A 2 -2.86 23.65 -12.51
C SER A 2 -2.31 22.94 -11.28
N THR A 3 -2.94 23.14 -10.11
CA THR A 3 -2.60 22.42 -8.87
C THR A 3 -3.23 21.04 -8.88
N ILE A 4 -2.73 20.11 -8.06
CA ILE A 4 -3.34 18.78 -7.94
C ILE A 4 -4.78 18.85 -7.41
N PHE A 5 -5.09 19.84 -6.55
CA PHE A 5 -6.44 20.09 -6.06
C PHE A 5 -7.37 20.55 -7.19
N ARG A 6 -6.90 21.44 -8.07
CA ARG A 6 -7.66 21.86 -9.25
C ARG A 6 -7.89 20.69 -10.21
N LEU A 7 -6.82 19.95 -10.55
CA LEU A 7 -6.95 18.77 -11.41
C LEU A 7 -7.91 17.74 -10.81
N HIS A 8 -7.85 17.49 -9.51
CA HIS A 8 -8.76 16.58 -8.83
C HIS A 8 -10.22 17.06 -8.90
N ASN A 9 -10.47 18.35 -8.64
CA ASN A 9 -11.80 18.95 -8.74
C ASN A 9 -12.34 18.88 -10.18
N ASP A 10 -11.51 19.19 -11.18
CA ASP A 10 -11.89 19.12 -12.61
C ASP A 10 -12.26 17.68 -12.98
N VAL A 11 -11.40 16.69 -12.67
CA VAL A 11 -11.65 15.27 -12.95
C VAL A 11 -12.90 14.75 -12.23
N LEU A 12 -13.13 15.17 -10.98
CA LEU A 12 -14.31 14.76 -10.24
C LEU A 12 -15.58 15.37 -10.81
N THR A 13 -15.50 16.61 -11.30
CA THR A 13 -16.62 17.29 -11.99
C THR A 13 -16.95 16.57 -13.29
N ASP A 14 -15.94 16.30 -14.14
CA ASP A 14 -16.12 15.54 -15.37
C ASP A 14 -16.74 14.16 -15.12
N TYR A 15 -16.30 13.48 -14.05
CA TYR A 15 -16.86 12.19 -13.66
C TYR A 15 -18.32 12.30 -13.21
N ARG A 16 -18.67 13.32 -12.41
CA ARG A 16 -20.06 13.59 -11.99
C ARG A 16 -20.96 13.87 -13.18
N ASP A 17 -20.50 14.68 -14.12
CA ASP A 17 -21.24 15.01 -15.34
C ASP A 17 -21.42 13.76 -16.23
N PHE A 18 -20.36 12.96 -16.38
CA PHE A 18 -20.42 11.68 -17.09
C PHE A 18 -21.44 10.74 -16.46
N VAL A 19 -21.39 10.50 -15.15
CA VAL A 19 -22.35 9.63 -14.45
C VAL A 19 -23.77 10.20 -14.55
N GLY A 20 -23.92 11.51 -14.35
CA GLY A 20 -25.20 12.21 -14.45
C GLY A 20 -25.82 12.11 -15.84
N SER A 21 -25.02 12.08 -16.90
CA SER A 21 -25.50 11.94 -18.29
C SER A 21 -26.25 10.63 -18.57
N PHE A 22 -26.02 9.57 -17.79
CA PHE A 22 -26.74 8.29 -17.90
C PHE A 22 -28.03 8.25 -17.07
N ILE A 23 -28.27 9.24 -16.21
CA ILE A 23 -29.43 9.27 -15.32
C ILE A 23 -30.58 9.95 -16.04
N LEU A 24 -31.35 9.13 -16.76
CA LEU A 24 -32.60 9.52 -17.38
C LEU A 24 -33.76 9.03 -16.50
N ILE A 25 -34.48 9.95 -15.86
CA ILE A 25 -35.63 9.65 -14.99
C ILE A 25 -36.80 10.53 -15.42
N ALA A 26 -37.90 9.89 -15.83
CA ALA A 26 -39.11 10.57 -16.29
C ALA A 26 -39.90 11.20 -15.14
N ASP A 27 -40.04 10.47 -14.03
CA ASP A 27 -40.76 10.93 -12.86
C ASP A 27 -40.01 12.07 -12.15
N GLY A 28 -40.68 13.22 -12.01
CA GLY A 28 -40.10 14.41 -11.40
C GLY A 28 -39.74 14.26 -9.92
N ARG A 29 -40.51 13.48 -9.15
CA ARG A 29 -40.27 13.25 -7.71
C ARG A 29 -39.09 12.31 -7.51
N ILE A 30 -39.00 11.23 -8.30
CA ILE A 30 -37.83 10.34 -8.28
C ILE A 30 -36.57 11.10 -8.71
N ARG A 31 -36.67 11.93 -9.77
CA ARG A 31 -35.54 12.72 -10.23
C ARG A 31 -35.06 13.73 -9.19
N ALA A 32 -35.98 14.37 -8.47
CA ALA A 32 -35.65 15.26 -7.35
C ALA A 32 -34.97 14.48 -6.22
N PHE A 33 -35.54 13.35 -5.80
CA PHE A 33 -34.96 12.47 -4.78
C PHE A 33 -33.55 12.00 -5.15
N VAL A 34 -33.34 11.54 -6.39
CA VAL A 34 -32.02 11.12 -6.85
C VAL A 34 -31.06 12.31 -6.87
N ARG A 35 -31.48 13.49 -7.33
CA ARG A 35 -30.63 14.69 -7.31
C ARG A 35 -30.20 15.06 -5.89
N GLU A 36 -31.12 15.03 -4.93
CA GLU A 36 -30.84 15.26 -3.51
C GLU A 36 -29.81 14.24 -2.98
N LEU A 37 -29.97 12.95 -3.30
CA LEU A 37 -28.96 11.94 -2.94
C LEU A 37 -27.58 12.20 -3.58
N LEU A 38 -27.55 12.75 -4.80
CA LEU A 38 -26.31 13.09 -5.51
C LEU A 38 -25.63 14.35 -4.93
N GLU A 39 -26.43 15.34 -4.51
CA GLU A 39 -25.98 16.65 -4.02
C GLU A 39 -25.69 16.67 -2.51
N GLU A 40 -26.63 16.17 -1.69
CA GLU A 40 -26.61 16.32 -0.23
C GLU A 40 -25.84 15.22 0.49
N GLU A 41 -25.88 13.97 0.00
CA GLU A 41 -25.38 12.87 0.83
C GLU A 41 -23.85 12.75 0.86
N GLN A 42 -23.08 13.40 -0.04
CA GLN A 42 -21.62 13.16 -0.20
C GLN A 42 -21.22 11.66 -0.26
N LYS A 43 -22.16 10.72 -0.33
CA LYS A 43 -21.90 9.27 -0.19
C LYS A 43 -21.33 8.67 -1.47
N LEU A 44 -21.67 9.25 -2.61
CA LEU A 44 -21.23 8.75 -3.92
C LEU A 44 -19.82 9.25 -4.27
N TRP A 45 -19.55 10.51 -3.96
CA TRP A 45 -18.26 11.17 -4.17
C TRP A 45 -17.89 11.99 -2.93
N PRO A 46 -17.53 11.33 -1.82
CA PRO A 46 -17.10 12.00 -0.61
C PRO A 46 -15.88 12.89 -0.88
N GLU A 47 -15.68 13.88 0.00
CA GLU A 47 -14.48 14.70 0.00
C GLU A 47 -13.22 13.80 0.00
N PRO A 48 -12.21 14.09 -0.84
CA PRO A 48 -10.97 13.32 -0.85
C PRO A 48 -10.29 13.37 0.52
N LEU A 49 -9.77 12.23 0.97
CA LEU A 49 -8.97 12.19 2.17
C LEU A 49 -7.54 12.59 1.83
N VAL A 50 -7.01 13.59 2.54
CA VAL A 50 -5.62 14.01 2.45
C VAL A 50 -4.80 13.19 3.43
N GLN A 51 -3.64 12.73 2.98
CA GLN A 51 -2.66 12.07 3.84
C GLN A 51 -1.26 12.56 3.49
N LEU A 52 -0.49 12.92 4.50
CA LEU A 52 0.94 13.20 4.33
C LEU A 52 1.74 11.90 4.50
N SER A 53 2.73 11.69 3.64
CA SER A 53 3.67 10.58 3.77
C SER A 53 4.71 10.98 4.81
N PRO A 54 4.81 10.26 5.94
CA PRO A 54 5.79 10.56 6.97
C PRO A 54 7.20 10.20 6.49
N ALA A 55 8.20 10.87 7.05
CA ALA A 55 9.58 10.44 6.89
C ALA A 55 9.83 9.16 7.70
N TYR A 56 10.55 8.22 7.11
CA TYR A 56 11.00 7.02 7.80
C TYR A 56 12.37 7.26 8.40
N ARG A 57 12.57 6.79 9.63
CA ARG A 57 13.84 6.88 10.32
C ARG A 57 14.91 6.07 9.58
N LEU A 58 15.96 6.77 9.17
CA LEU A 58 17.15 6.15 8.58
C LEU A 58 17.98 5.45 9.67
N ASP A 59 18.70 4.41 9.27
CA ASP A 59 19.56 3.59 10.12
C ASP A 59 20.86 3.27 9.34
N ALA A 60 21.38 2.05 9.44
CA ALA A 60 22.58 1.60 8.74
C ALA A 60 22.46 1.61 7.20
N THR A 61 23.60 1.77 6.57
CA THR A 61 23.82 1.53 5.14
C THR A 61 24.07 0.05 4.86
N VAL A 62 23.88 -0.37 3.60
CA VAL A 62 24.23 -1.74 3.18
C VAL A 62 25.74 -2.04 3.36
N GLU A 63 26.60 -1.03 3.28
CA GLU A 63 28.05 -1.15 3.55
C GLU A 63 28.35 -1.37 5.02
N GLU A 64 27.71 -0.59 5.91
CA GLU A 64 27.88 -0.77 7.37
C GLU A 64 27.40 -2.18 7.77
N LEU A 65 26.26 -2.64 7.26
CA LEU A 65 25.79 -4.02 7.49
C LEU A 65 26.75 -5.08 6.93
N ALA A 66 27.46 -4.80 5.84
CA ALA A 66 28.48 -5.70 5.33
C ALA A 66 29.76 -5.71 6.18
N GLN A 67 30.17 -4.55 6.70
CA GLN A 67 31.30 -4.43 7.63
C GLN A 67 31.03 -5.14 8.96
N GLU A 68 29.79 -5.11 9.44
CA GLU A 68 29.34 -5.87 10.61
C GLU A 68 29.23 -7.39 10.36
N GLY A 69 29.36 -7.84 9.12
CA GLY A 69 29.21 -9.26 8.75
C GLY A 69 27.77 -9.74 8.57
N VAL A 70 26.76 -8.88 8.80
CA VAL A 70 25.34 -9.19 8.57
C VAL A 70 25.10 -9.47 7.09
N LEU A 71 25.68 -8.66 6.20
CA LEU A 71 25.65 -8.86 4.75
C LEU A 71 27.03 -9.26 4.21
N HIS A 72 27.04 -9.95 3.08
CA HIS A 72 28.26 -10.19 2.32
C HIS A 72 28.67 -8.88 1.59
N PRO A 73 29.98 -8.57 1.46
CA PRO A 73 30.44 -7.37 0.76
C PRO A 73 29.93 -7.25 -0.67
N GLU A 74 29.75 -8.37 -1.36
CA GLU A 74 29.20 -8.38 -2.72
C GLU A 74 27.70 -8.04 -2.75
N THR A 75 26.95 -8.35 -1.70
CA THR A 75 25.55 -7.90 -1.54
C THR A 75 25.48 -6.38 -1.47
N ALA A 76 26.34 -5.75 -0.66
CA ALA A 76 26.44 -4.29 -0.59
C ALA A 76 26.86 -3.65 -1.94
N ARG A 77 27.70 -4.35 -2.73
CA ARG A 77 28.04 -3.92 -4.10
C ARG A 77 26.85 -4.02 -5.06
N ILE A 78 25.99 -5.02 -4.91
CA ILE A 78 24.77 -5.18 -5.71
C ILE A 78 23.80 -4.03 -5.42
N PHE A 79 23.46 -3.81 -4.15
CA PHE A 79 22.49 -2.81 -3.74
C PHE A 79 23.14 -1.42 -3.64
N ARG A 80 23.23 -0.71 -4.77
CA ARG A 80 23.68 0.69 -4.82
C ARG A 80 22.69 1.59 -5.56
N ARG A 81 22.70 2.87 -5.20
CA ARG A 81 21.97 3.93 -5.92
C ARG A 81 22.49 4.02 -7.36
N PRO A 82 21.70 4.53 -8.33
CA PRO A 82 22.14 4.66 -9.72
C PRO A 82 23.47 5.40 -9.91
N GLY A 83 23.78 6.38 -9.06
CA GLY A 83 25.08 7.08 -9.04
C GLY A 83 26.22 6.34 -8.32
N GLY A 84 26.07 5.05 -7.98
CA GLY A 84 27.06 4.26 -7.26
C GLY A 84 27.12 4.49 -5.74
N GLY A 85 26.41 5.51 -5.24
CA GLY A 85 26.27 5.79 -3.82
C GLY A 85 25.62 4.64 -3.04
N THR A 86 25.96 4.53 -1.76
CA THR A 86 25.36 3.54 -0.85
C THR A 86 23.87 3.76 -0.65
N TYR A 87 23.09 2.69 -0.52
CA TYR A 87 21.76 2.79 0.09
C TYR A 87 21.90 2.87 1.61
N ARG A 88 21.50 4.02 2.17
CA ARG A 88 21.10 4.10 3.57
C ARG A 88 19.69 3.52 3.70
N LEU A 89 19.53 2.57 4.61
CA LEU A 89 18.28 1.83 4.79
C LEU A 89 17.46 2.48 5.91
N TYR A 90 16.15 2.24 5.87
CA TYR A 90 15.27 2.58 6.98
C TYR A 90 15.42 1.58 8.12
N ARG A 91 15.15 2.01 9.35
CA ARG A 91 15.25 1.17 10.55
C ARG A 91 14.50 -0.15 10.43
N HIS A 92 13.27 -0.13 9.89
CA HIS A 92 12.48 -1.35 9.67
C HIS A 92 13.09 -2.28 8.61
N GLN A 93 13.82 -1.75 7.63
CA GLN A 93 14.55 -2.56 6.66
C GLN A 93 15.75 -3.24 7.31
N VAL A 94 16.53 -2.49 8.11
CA VAL A 94 17.67 -3.06 8.86
C VAL A 94 17.20 -4.16 9.81
N GLU A 95 16.12 -3.92 10.56
CA GLU A 95 15.54 -4.92 11.45
C GLU A 95 15.11 -6.19 10.71
N ALA A 96 14.38 -6.03 9.60
CA ALA A 96 13.94 -7.16 8.78
C ALA A 96 15.12 -7.94 8.19
N ILE A 97 16.15 -7.26 7.69
CA ILE A 97 17.37 -7.88 7.16
C ILE A 97 18.07 -8.69 8.24
N ARG A 98 18.23 -8.15 9.46
CA ARG A 98 18.86 -8.89 10.58
C ARG A 98 18.06 -10.12 10.98
N LYS A 99 16.73 -10.01 11.06
CA LYS A 99 15.85 -11.18 11.32
C LYS A 99 16.04 -12.25 10.25
N ALA A 100 15.96 -11.88 8.98
CA ALA A 100 16.15 -12.81 7.87
C ALA A 100 17.54 -13.45 7.84
N ALA A 101 18.60 -12.67 8.11
CA ALA A 101 19.97 -13.16 8.17
C ALA A 101 20.19 -14.18 9.30
N SER A 102 19.44 -14.06 10.41
CA SER A 102 19.41 -15.04 11.51
C SER A 102 18.49 -16.25 11.26
N GLY A 103 17.88 -16.35 10.08
CA GLY A 103 16.93 -17.41 9.75
C GLY A 103 15.52 -17.22 10.36
N GLN A 104 15.23 -16.07 10.94
CA GLN A 104 13.92 -15.82 11.52
C GLN A 104 12.91 -15.38 10.46
N SER A 105 11.72 -16.00 10.53
CA SER A 105 10.53 -15.52 9.80
C SER A 105 10.08 -14.17 10.35
N PHE A 106 9.46 -13.32 9.54
CA PHE A 106 8.94 -12.03 10.01
C PHE A 106 7.74 -11.54 9.21
N VAL A 107 6.97 -10.63 9.80
CA VAL A 107 5.94 -9.86 9.09
C VAL A 107 6.25 -8.38 9.19
N LEU A 108 6.39 -7.72 8.04
CA LEU A 108 6.60 -6.28 7.95
C LEU A 108 5.26 -5.57 7.76
N THR A 109 4.99 -4.63 8.64
CA THR A 109 3.82 -3.75 8.59
C THR A 109 4.27 -2.30 8.38
N SER A 110 4.06 -1.80 7.17
CA SER A 110 4.52 -0.46 6.78
C SER A 110 3.73 0.09 5.59
N GLY A 111 3.65 1.41 5.47
CA GLY A 111 2.97 2.11 4.38
C GLY A 111 3.51 1.79 2.98
N THR A 112 2.75 2.18 1.97
CA THR A 112 3.19 2.07 0.57
C THR A 112 4.37 3.01 0.32
N GLY A 113 5.38 2.52 -0.43
CA GLY A 113 6.59 3.29 -0.73
C GLY A 113 7.67 3.27 0.36
N SER A 114 7.56 2.44 1.40
CA SER A 114 8.59 2.31 2.44
C SER A 114 9.77 1.39 2.07
N GLY A 115 9.86 0.99 0.81
CA GLY A 115 10.88 0.07 0.33
C GLY A 115 10.80 -1.33 0.92
N LYS A 116 9.58 -1.84 1.19
CA LYS A 116 9.34 -3.21 1.73
C LYS A 116 10.08 -4.30 0.97
N THR A 117 10.21 -4.11 -0.35
CA THR A 117 10.92 -5.05 -1.22
C THR A 117 12.36 -5.31 -0.77
N PHE A 118 13.05 -4.30 -0.26
CA PHE A 118 14.43 -4.45 0.20
C PHE A 118 14.52 -5.38 1.41
N CYS A 119 13.48 -5.42 2.26
CA CYS A 119 13.43 -6.27 3.44
C CYS A 119 13.52 -7.77 3.12
N TYR A 120 13.11 -8.20 1.92
CA TYR A 120 13.24 -9.60 1.50
C TYR A 120 14.25 -9.82 0.37
N PHE A 121 14.39 -8.92 -0.61
CA PHE A 121 15.37 -9.16 -1.68
C PHE A 121 16.81 -9.07 -1.21
N ILE A 122 17.14 -8.17 -0.27
CA ILE A 122 18.50 -8.09 0.27
C ILE A 122 18.94 -9.43 0.89
N PRO A 123 18.21 -10.02 1.87
CA PRO A 123 18.62 -11.29 2.48
C PRO A 123 18.54 -12.49 1.51
N ILE A 124 17.62 -12.48 0.55
CA ILE A 124 17.55 -13.52 -0.50
C ILE A 124 18.80 -13.47 -1.38
N VAL A 125 19.16 -12.29 -1.89
CA VAL A 125 20.37 -12.09 -2.71
C VAL A 125 21.62 -12.42 -1.90
N ASP A 126 21.67 -12.00 -0.64
CA ASP A 126 22.78 -12.30 0.27
C ASP A 126 23.02 -13.81 0.43
N THR A 127 21.94 -14.59 0.56
CA THR A 127 22.00 -16.05 0.66
C THR A 127 22.65 -16.69 -0.57
N VAL A 128 22.27 -16.22 -1.77
CA VAL A 128 22.80 -16.71 -3.06
C VAL A 128 24.26 -16.31 -3.22
N VAL A 129 24.59 -15.05 -2.90
CA VAL A 129 25.94 -14.50 -3.02
C VAL A 129 26.93 -15.22 -2.10
N ARG A 130 26.51 -15.57 -0.87
CA ARG A 130 27.33 -16.35 0.08
C ARG A 130 27.55 -17.79 -0.36
N ARG A 131 26.74 -18.32 -1.29
CA ARG A 131 26.77 -19.71 -1.76
C ARG A 131 26.80 -19.77 -3.29
N PRO A 132 27.93 -19.42 -3.93
CA PRO A 132 28.06 -19.53 -5.38
C PRO A 132 27.72 -20.95 -5.86
N GLY A 133 26.88 -21.05 -6.90
CA GLY A 133 26.43 -22.34 -7.44
C GLY A 133 25.22 -22.96 -6.75
N LEU A 134 24.64 -22.31 -5.73
CA LEU A 134 23.42 -22.77 -5.07
C LEU A 134 22.28 -22.94 -6.11
N PRO A 135 21.68 -24.14 -6.24
CA PRO A 135 20.65 -24.36 -7.26
C PRO A 135 19.35 -23.65 -6.85
N GLY A 136 18.70 -22.99 -7.82
CA GLY A 136 17.39 -22.39 -7.64
C GLY A 136 16.23 -23.41 -7.64
N PRO A 137 15.04 -23.07 -7.13
CA PRO A 137 14.74 -21.83 -6.42
C PRO A 137 15.22 -21.81 -4.97
N VAL A 138 15.64 -20.62 -4.54
CA VAL A 138 16.00 -20.23 -3.16
C VAL A 138 14.88 -19.39 -2.55
N ALA A 139 14.13 -18.66 -3.38
CA ALA A 139 12.98 -17.89 -2.96
C ALA A 139 11.78 -18.08 -3.90
N LEU A 140 10.59 -18.24 -3.31
CA LEU A 140 9.31 -18.12 -3.98
C LEU A 140 8.62 -16.86 -3.46
N VAL A 141 8.43 -15.87 -4.34
CA VAL A 141 7.82 -14.59 -4.00
C VAL A 141 6.45 -14.51 -4.65
N VAL A 142 5.42 -14.54 -3.81
CA VAL A 142 4.02 -14.61 -4.21
C VAL A 142 3.37 -13.25 -4.05
N TYR A 143 2.86 -12.71 -5.15
CA TYR A 143 2.12 -11.45 -5.20
C TYR A 143 0.63 -11.70 -5.46
N PRO A 144 -0.27 -10.79 -5.04
CA PRO A 144 -1.71 -10.94 -5.30
C PRO A 144 -2.08 -10.62 -6.76
N MET A 145 -1.25 -9.88 -7.50
CA MET A 145 -1.55 -9.39 -8.85
C MET A 145 -0.34 -9.46 -9.78
N ASN A 146 -0.55 -9.76 -11.07
CA ASN A 146 0.51 -9.81 -12.09
C ASN A 146 1.22 -8.46 -12.28
N ALA A 147 0.50 -7.34 -12.12
CA ALA A 147 1.09 -6.00 -12.20
C ALA A 147 2.23 -5.81 -11.19
N LEU A 148 2.06 -6.32 -9.96
CA LEU A 148 3.12 -6.30 -8.95
C LEU A 148 4.28 -7.20 -9.34
N VAL A 149 4.01 -8.42 -9.84
CA VAL A 149 5.06 -9.31 -10.36
C VAL A 149 5.91 -8.61 -11.42
N ASN A 150 5.26 -7.98 -12.40
CA ASN A 150 5.93 -7.30 -13.51
C ASN A 150 6.74 -6.08 -13.03
N SER A 151 6.20 -5.30 -12.09
CA SER A 151 6.91 -4.18 -11.47
C SER A 151 8.17 -4.63 -10.72
N GLN A 152 8.07 -5.71 -9.92
CA GLN A 152 9.21 -6.20 -9.15
C GLN A 152 10.25 -6.92 -10.04
N LEU A 153 9.81 -7.58 -11.11
CA LEU A 153 10.73 -8.11 -12.14
C LEU A 153 11.54 -6.98 -12.78
N GLN A 154 10.90 -5.86 -13.13
CA GLN A 154 11.59 -4.72 -13.69
C GLN A 154 12.59 -4.13 -12.70
N ALA A 155 12.22 -3.98 -11.42
CA ALA A 155 13.15 -3.50 -10.40
C ALA A 155 14.40 -4.39 -10.24
N LEU A 156 14.26 -5.72 -10.35
CA LEU A 156 15.40 -6.64 -10.35
C LEU A 156 16.25 -6.51 -11.62
N ARG A 157 15.64 -6.27 -12.78
CA ARG A 157 16.36 -6.01 -14.05
C ARG A 157 17.15 -4.71 -13.98
N ASP A 158 16.57 -3.66 -13.43
CA ASP A 158 17.25 -2.37 -13.25
C ASP A 158 18.45 -2.54 -12.30
N LEU A 159 18.27 -3.27 -11.19
CA LEU A 159 19.35 -3.62 -10.28
C LEU A 159 20.47 -4.42 -10.97
N GLN A 160 20.11 -5.42 -11.79
CA GLN A 160 21.04 -6.20 -12.60
C GLN A 160 21.83 -5.30 -13.56
N GLN A 161 21.17 -4.42 -14.31
CA GLN A 161 21.81 -3.52 -15.26
C GLN A 161 22.76 -2.55 -14.56
N LEU A 162 22.33 -1.96 -13.43
CA LEU A 162 23.16 -1.06 -12.62
C LEU A 162 24.40 -1.77 -12.06
N TYR A 163 24.27 -3.02 -11.62
CA TYR A 163 25.42 -3.80 -11.16
C TYR A 163 26.39 -4.11 -12.31
N GLN A 164 25.87 -4.61 -13.44
CA GLN A 164 26.68 -4.97 -14.60
C GLN A 164 27.40 -3.76 -15.19
N GLY A 165 26.70 -2.63 -15.36
CA GLY A 165 27.28 -1.39 -15.88
C GLY A 165 28.39 -0.82 -15.01
N ARG A 166 28.28 -0.93 -13.67
CA ARG A 166 29.31 -0.41 -12.75
C ARG A 166 30.50 -1.35 -12.56
N THR A 167 30.28 -2.66 -12.61
CA THR A 167 31.31 -3.65 -12.24
C THR A 167 31.92 -4.37 -13.44
N GLY A 168 31.25 -4.37 -14.60
CA GLY A 168 31.61 -5.19 -15.75
C GLY A 168 31.43 -6.70 -15.55
N ARG A 169 30.79 -7.12 -14.44
CA ARG A 169 30.63 -8.54 -14.07
C ARG A 169 29.21 -9.03 -14.33
N PRO A 170 29.00 -10.31 -14.64
CA PRO A 170 27.66 -10.87 -14.74
C PRO A 170 26.96 -10.78 -13.38
N PHE A 171 25.66 -10.50 -13.39
CA PHE A 171 24.88 -10.44 -12.17
C PHE A 171 24.77 -11.83 -11.52
N PRO A 172 25.12 -12.00 -10.23
CA PRO A 172 25.30 -13.32 -9.63
C PRO A 172 23.98 -14.04 -9.32
N VAL A 173 22.83 -13.39 -9.48
CA VAL A 173 21.52 -13.95 -9.11
C VAL A 173 20.60 -14.11 -10.32
N ARG A 174 20.14 -15.33 -10.59
CA ARG A 174 19.08 -15.61 -11.57
C ARG A 174 17.71 -15.34 -10.96
N PHE A 175 16.85 -14.65 -11.69
CA PHE A 175 15.46 -14.40 -11.29
C PHE A 175 14.55 -14.47 -12.51
N ALA A 176 13.31 -14.92 -12.33
CA ALA A 176 12.31 -14.95 -13.40
C ALA A 176 10.89 -14.80 -12.85
N ARG A 177 9.97 -14.38 -13.72
CA ARG A 177 8.52 -14.43 -13.43
C ARG A 177 7.93 -15.74 -13.94
N TYR A 178 7.00 -16.30 -13.17
CA TYR A 178 6.23 -17.47 -13.55
C TYR A 178 4.75 -17.19 -13.29
N THR A 179 4.09 -16.54 -14.24
CA THR A 179 2.67 -16.14 -14.19
C THR A 179 1.88 -16.81 -15.32
N GLY A 180 0.59 -16.55 -15.44
CA GLY A 180 -0.19 -16.95 -16.62
C GLY A 180 0.27 -16.28 -17.92
N GLU A 181 1.02 -15.18 -17.83
CA GLU A 181 1.56 -14.40 -18.96
C GLU A 181 2.96 -14.87 -19.41
N THR A 182 3.58 -15.82 -18.68
CA THR A 182 4.88 -16.39 -19.05
C THR A 182 4.71 -17.24 -20.32
N ARG A 183 5.47 -16.91 -21.37
CA ARG A 183 5.47 -17.61 -22.66
C ARG A 183 6.05 -19.02 -22.53
N ASP A 184 5.65 -19.95 -23.38
CA ASP A 184 6.06 -21.36 -23.26
C ASP A 184 7.58 -21.55 -23.35
N GLU A 185 8.25 -20.87 -24.29
CA GLU A 185 9.73 -20.86 -24.38
C GLU A 185 10.39 -20.40 -23.07
N GLU A 186 9.82 -19.39 -22.41
CA GLU A 186 10.32 -18.87 -21.12
C GLU A 186 10.06 -19.88 -19.99
N ARG A 187 8.92 -20.59 -20.02
CA ARG A 187 8.64 -21.67 -19.05
C ARG A 187 9.62 -22.81 -19.19
N GLU A 188 9.89 -23.24 -20.43
CA GLU A 188 10.86 -24.31 -20.69
C GLU A 188 12.25 -23.94 -20.21
N GLU A 189 12.69 -22.69 -20.45
CA GLU A 189 13.96 -22.21 -19.92
C GLU A 189 13.99 -22.20 -18.39
N ILE A 190 12.94 -21.69 -17.74
CA ILE A 190 12.81 -21.67 -16.28
C ILE A 190 12.85 -23.09 -15.70
N ARG A 191 12.19 -24.07 -16.36
CA ARG A 191 12.19 -25.48 -15.93
C ARG A 191 13.56 -26.13 -16.08
N ARG A 192 14.26 -25.87 -17.21
CA ARG A 192 15.61 -26.39 -17.47
C ARG A 192 16.67 -25.77 -16.56
N ASN A 193 16.54 -24.48 -16.29
CA ASN A 193 17.48 -23.70 -15.50
C ASN A 193 16.75 -22.88 -14.43
N PRO A 194 16.31 -23.52 -13.32
CA PRO A 194 15.55 -22.84 -12.28
C PRO A 194 16.26 -21.57 -11.75
N PRO A 195 15.55 -20.43 -11.71
CA PRO A 195 16.09 -19.19 -11.17
C PRO A 195 16.23 -19.30 -9.64
N HIS A 196 17.12 -18.52 -9.04
CA HIS A 196 17.20 -18.44 -7.58
C HIS A 196 15.95 -17.76 -6.99
N ILE A 197 15.42 -16.74 -7.66
CA ILE A 197 14.21 -16.02 -7.25
C ILE A 197 13.10 -16.27 -8.27
N LEU A 198 12.02 -16.91 -7.84
CA LEU A 198 10.82 -17.13 -8.65
C LEU A 198 9.71 -16.18 -8.21
N LEU A 199 9.35 -15.22 -9.06
CA LEU A 199 8.24 -14.29 -8.82
C LEU A 199 6.96 -14.88 -9.42
N THR A 200 5.90 -15.00 -8.63
CA THR A 200 4.65 -15.63 -9.07
C THR A 200 3.43 -15.03 -8.39
N ASN A 201 2.25 -15.56 -8.69
CA ASN A 201 1.00 -15.28 -7.98
C ASN A 201 0.48 -16.58 -7.34
N TYR A 202 -0.48 -16.47 -6.41
CA TYR A 202 -0.96 -17.63 -5.66
C TYR A 202 -1.65 -18.69 -6.56
N VAL A 203 -2.26 -18.28 -7.67
CA VAL A 203 -2.88 -19.20 -8.65
C VAL A 203 -1.83 -20.04 -9.35
N MET A 204 -0.73 -19.42 -9.79
CA MET A 204 0.37 -20.15 -10.40
C MET A 204 1.14 -20.99 -9.39
N ALA A 205 1.28 -20.53 -8.14
CA ALA A 205 1.86 -21.33 -7.08
C ALA A 205 1.04 -22.61 -6.79
N GLU A 206 -0.28 -22.56 -6.90
CA GLU A 206 -1.15 -23.76 -6.88
C GLU A 206 -0.82 -24.69 -8.07
N LEU A 207 -0.73 -24.13 -9.27
CA LEU A 207 -0.46 -24.92 -10.48
C LEU A 207 0.92 -25.61 -10.46
N LEU A 208 1.93 -25.00 -9.82
CA LEU A 208 3.23 -25.64 -9.61
C LEU A 208 3.09 -27.01 -8.91
N LEU A 209 2.14 -27.14 -7.96
CA LEU A 209 1.92 -28.38 -7.21
C LEU A 209 1.29 -29.50 -8.06
N VAL A 210 0.57 -29.14 -9.11
CA VAL A 210 -0.26 -30.07 -9.89
C VAL A 210 0.38 -30.44 -11.23
N ARG A 211 1.15 -29.53 -11.84
CA ARG A 211 1.77 -29.73 -13.17
C ARG A 211 3.06 -30.55 -13.07
N PRO A 212 3.12 -31.76 -13.67
CA PRO A 212 4.33 -32.58 -13.65
C PRO A 212 5.55 -31.89 -14.27
N GLU A 213 5.36 -31.08 -15.31
CA GLU A 213 6.49 -30.37 -15.94
C GLU A 213 7.13 -29.30 -15.04
N ASP A 214 6.41 -28.82 -14.02
CA ASP A 214 6.88 -27.79 -13.09
C ASP A 214 7.60 -28.38 -11.86
N ARG A 215 7.72 -29.72 -11.81
CA ARG A 215 8.21 -30.47 -10.64
C ARG A 215 9.58 -30.00 -10.14
N GLU A 216 10.49 -29.60 -11.03
CA GLU A 216 11.84 -29.16 -10.66
C GLU A 216 11.85 -27.83 -9.89
N LEU A 217 10.86 -26.96 -10.11
CA LEU A 217 10.73 -25.66 -9.43
C LEU A 217 10.34 -25.80 -7.96
N ILE A 218 9.70 -26.92 -7.61
CA ILE A 218 9.21 -27.23 -6.26
C ILE A 218 9.77 -28.57 -5.77
N ARG A 219 10.92 -29.00 -6.30
CA ARG A 219 11.54 -30.27 -5.93
C ARG A 219 11.94 -30.27 -4.44
N PRO A 220 11.76 -31.40 -3.72
CA PRO A 220 12.21 -31.51 -2.34
C PRO A 220 13.74 -31.48 -2.31
N ARG A 221 14.32 -30.71 -1.39
CA ARG A 221 15.79 -30.61 -1.25
C ARG A 221 16.19 -30.57 0.23
N PRO A 222 15.97 -31.66 0.99
CA PRO A 222 16.35 -31.74 2.40
C PRO A 222 17.87 -31.68 2.62
N GLU A 223 18.67 -31.94 1.58
CA GLU A 223 20.14 -31.89 1.62
C GLU A 223 20.73 -30.47 1.57
N LEU A 224 19.94 -29.47 1.19
CA LEU A 224 20.44 -28.11 1.04
C LEU A 224 20.49 -27.36 2.37
N ASP A 225 21.70 -27.05 2.82
CA ASP A 225 21.99 -26.17 3.95
C ASP A 225 21.94 -24.68 3.54
N ALA A 226 20.74 -24.24 3.14
CA ALA A 226 20.43 -22.86 2.84
C ALA A 226 18.95 -22.56 3.16
N PRO A 227 18.63 -21.35 3.68
CA PRO A 227 17.25 -20.93 3.86
C PRO A 227 16.50 -20.95 2.53
N PHE A 228 15.28 -21.47 2.55
CA PHE A 228 14.29 -21.23 1.50
C PHE A 228 13.35 -20.10 1.94
N PHE A 229 13.26 -19.05 1.14
CA PHE A 229 12.41 -17.91 1.45
C PHE A 229 11.04 -18.08 0.80
N LEU A 230 10.00 -18.12 1.63
CA LEU A 230 8.61 -18.11 1.18
C LEU A 230 7.99 -16.74 1.50
N VAL A 231 7.92 -15.89 0.48
CA VAL A 231 7.51 -14.50 0.62
C VAL A 231 6.08 -14.34 0.10
N PHE A 232 5.22 -13.71 0.90
CA PHE A 232 3.87 -13.31 0.50
C PHE A 232 3.72 -11.80 0.68
N ASP A 233 3.56 -11.11 -0.46
CA ASP A 233 3.36 -9.67 -0.47
C ASP A 233 1.88 -9.29 -0.36
N GLU A 234 1.63 -8.11 0.22
CA GLU A 234 0.31 -7.57 0.52
C GLU A 234 -0.61 -8.57 1.23
N LEU A 235 -0.16 -9.09 2.37
CA LEU A 235 -0.90 -10.07 3.18
C LEU A 235 -2.34 -9.66 3.52
N HIS A 236 -2.63 -8.35 3.59
CA HIS A 236 -3.99 -7.85 3.82
C HIS A 236 -5.00 -8.23 2.72
N THR A 237 -4.51 -8.60 1.52
CA THR A 237 -5.35 -9.08 0.42
C THR A 237 -5.84 -10.51 0.65
N TYR A 238 -5.10 -11.33 1.41
CA TYR A 238 -5.42 -12.72 1.69
C TYR A 238 -6.29 -12.85 2.94
N ARG A 239 -7.55 -12.41 2.84
CA ARG A 239 -8.55 -12.45 3.93
C ARG A 239 -9.80 -13.24 3.56
N GLY A 240 -10.60 -13.58 4.57
CA GLY A 240 -11.82 -14.37 4.39
C GLY A 240 -11.55 -15.74 3.78
N ARG A 241 -12.45 -16.22 2.92
CA ARG A 241 -12.34 -17.53 2.27
C ARG A 241 -11.05 -17.66 1.44
N GLN A 242 -10.73 -16.65 0.62
CA GLN A 242 -9.53 -16.66 -0.20
C GLN A 242 -8.26 -16.77 0.67
N GLY A 243 -8.20 -16.05 1.79
CA GLY A 243 -7.08 -16.15 2.73
C GLY A 243 -6.90 -17.55 3.31
N ALA A 244 -8.00 -18.25 3.60
CA ALA A 244 -7.97 -19.63 4.09
C ALA A 244 -7.44 -20.60 3.02
N ASP A 245 -7.89 -20.47 1.77
CA ASP A 245 -7.44 -21.28 0.63
C ASP A 245 -5.92 -21.11 0.42
N VAL A 246 -5.44 -19.87 0.45
CA VAL A 246 -4.00 -19.56 0.29
C VAL A 246 -3.18 -20.09 1.47
N ALA A 247 -3.69 -20.02 2.69
CA ALA A 247 -3.02 -20.59 3.86
C ALA A 247 -2.87 -22.13 3.75
N MET A 248 -3.84 -22.82 3.13
CA MET A 248 -3.73 -24.26 2.83
C MET A 248 -2.74 -24.54 1.70
N LEU A 249 -2.68 -23.69 0.68
CA LEU A 249 -1.63 -23.73 -0.34
C LEU A 249 -0.24 -23.60 0.29
N VAL A 250 -0.01 -22.67 1.22
CA VAL A 250 1.27 -22.53 1.93
C VAL A 250 1.70 -23.83 2.59
N ARG A 251 0.78 -24.50 3.30
CA ARG A 251 1.04 -25.79 3.96
C ARG A 251 1.44 -26.86 2.95
N ARG A 252 0.73 -26.97 1.82
CA ARG A 252 1.04 -27.94 0.75
C ARG A 252 2.39 -27.65 0.08
N LEU A 253 2.71 -26.38 -0.19
CA LEU A 253 4.02 -25.97 -0.72
C LEU A 253 5.15 -26.38 0.22
N LYS A 254 5.03 -26.10 1.52
CA LYS A 254 6.04 -26.49 2.51
C LYS A 254 6.22 -28.00 2.57
N ALA A 255 5.12 -28.76 2.61
CA ALA A 255 5.16 -30.21 2.60
C ALA A 255 5.84 -30.76 1.34
N ARG A 256 5.62 -30.13 0.18
CA ARG A 256 6.18 -30.56 -1.11
C ARG A 256 7.66 -30.19 -1.29
N LEU A 257 8.11 -29.08 -0.70
CA LEU A 257 9.47 -28.54 -0.81
C LEU A 257 10.48 -29.20 0.12
N GLU A 258 10.03 -29.81 1.24
CA GLU A 258 10.85 -30.50 2.25
C GLU A 258 12.19 -29.82 2.57
N ARG A 259 12.14 -28.50 2.80
CA ARG A 259 13.34 -27.73 3.16
C ARG A 259 13.55 -27.79 4.67
N GLN A 260 14.79 -28.00 5.10
CA GLN A 260 15.13 -28.01 6.52
C GLN A 260 14.79 -26.67 7.19
N HIS A 261 14.99 -25.57 6.45
CA HIS A 261 14.80 -24.23 6.97
C HIS A 261 14.01 -23.36 5.99
N VAL A 262 12.80 -22.95 6.39
CA VAL A 262 11.92 -22.06 5.61
C VAL A 262 11.74 -20.75 6.36
N VAL A 263 12.19 -19.67 5.75
CA VAL A 263 11.98 -18.30 6.23
C VAL A 263 10.70 -17.75 5.60
N HIS A 264 9.67 -17.56 6.40
CA HIS A 264 8.39 -17.00 5.96
C HIS A 264 8.45 -15.49 6.09
N ILE A 265 8.16 -14.78 5.00
CA ILE A 265 8.14 -13.33 5.00
C ILE A 265 6.78 -12.85 4.54
N GLY A 266 6.11 -12.10 5.41
CA GLY A 266 4.88 -11.40 5.09
C GLY A 266 5.12 -9.90 4.99
N THR A 267 4.55 -9.24 3.99
CA THR A 267 4.56 -7.77 3.93
C THR A 267 3.12 -7.26 3.82
N SER A 268 2.79 -6.17 4.50
CA SER A 268 1.47 -5.55 4.39
C SER A 268 1.47 -4.09 4.79
N ALA A 269 0.57 -3.30 4.19
CA ALA A 269 0.30 -1.94 4.62
C ALA A 269 -0.74 -1.83 5.75
N THR A 270 -1.68 -2.78 5.86
CA THR A 270 -2.94 -2.55 6.58
C THR A 270 -3.51 -3.82 7.23
N LEU A 271 -2.73 -4.52 8.07
CA LEU A 271 -3.21 -5.76 8.73
C LEU A 271 -4.10 -5.53 9.96
N VAL A 272 -4.05 -4.36 10.62
CA VAL A 272 -4.85 -4.10 11.85
C VAL A 272 -5.75 -2.89 11.66
N ALA A 273 -7.05 -3.08 11.95
CA ALA A 273 -8.10 -2.08 11.73
C ALA A 273 -8.59 -1.36 13.01
N HIS A 274 -8.12 -1.76 14.20
CA HIS A 274 -8.52 -1.13 15.46
C HIS A 274 -7.67 0.12 15.72
N ARG A 275 -8.29 1.31 15.61
CA ARG A 275 -7.63 2.62 15.76
C ARG A 275 -7.06 2.88 17.16
N GLU A 276 -7.59 2.20 18.17
CA GLU A 276 -7.24 2.36 19.58
C GLU A 276 -6.25 1.30 20.09
N ALA A 277 -5.86 0.33 19.25
CA ALA A 277 -4.94 -0.73 19.65
C ALA A 277 -3.53 -0.16 19.93
N THR A 278 -2.98 -0.54 21.08
CA THR A 278 -1.58 -0.30 21.43
C THR A 278 -0.64 -0.99 20.44
N ALA A 279 0.62 -0.53 20.36
CA ALA A 279 1.62 -1.17 19.49
C ALA A 279 1.78 -2.67 19.79
N GLU A 280 1.72 -3.06 21.07
CA GLU A 280 1.84 -4.46 21.47
C GLU A 280 0.65 -5.31 21.01
N GLU A 281 -0.57 -4.80 21.18
CA GLU A 281 -1.78 -5.48 20.69
C GLU A 281 -1.77 -5.63 19.16
N ARG A 282 -1.32 -4.59 18.43
CA ARG A 282 -1.19 -4.68 16.97
C ARG A 282 -0.20 -5.76 16.56
N ARG A 283 0.99 -5.79 17.16
CA ARG A 283 2.00 -6.83 16.88
C ARG A 283 1.47 -8.21 17.19
N ARG A 284 0.77 -8.39 18.31
CA ARG A 284 0.14 -9.67 18.66
C ARG A 284 -0.90 -10.11 17.63
N VAL A 285 -1.81 -9.23 17.21
CA VAL A 285 -2.83 -9.56 16.21
C VAL A 285 -2.19 -9.95 14.87
N VAL A 286 -1.16 -9.22 14.44
CA VAL A 286 -0.41 -9.52 13.20
C VAL A 286 0.31 -10.86 13.32
N ALA A 287 0.95 -11.13 14.46
CA ALA A 287 1.64 -12.38 14.74
C ALA A 287 0.68 -13.59 14.73
N GLU A 288 -0.50 -13.46 15.34
CA GLU A 288 -1.54 -14.49 15.35
C GLU A 288 -2.12 -14.74 13.94
N PHE A 289 -2.31 -13.69 13.15
CA PHE A 289 -2.69 -13.83 11.74
C PHE A 289 -1.60 -14.55 10.94
N ALA A 290 -0.36 -14.10 11.04
CA ALA A 290 0.79 -14.68 10.34
C ALA A 290 1.00 -16.14 10.70
N THR A 291 0.87 -16.48 11.98
CA THR A 291 0.99 -17.85 12.49
C THR A 291 -0.03 -18.76 11.83
N ARG A 292 -1.30 -18.32 11.76
CA ARG A 292 -2.37 -19.07 11.09
C ARG A 292 -2.16 -19.16 9.59
N PHE A 293 -1.76 -18.07 8.95
CA PHE A 293 -1.55 -18.00 7.51
C PHE A 293 -0.40 -18.93 7.07
N PHE A 294 0.78 -18.80 7.67
CA PHE A 294 1.96 -19.59 7.30
C PHE A 294 1.97 -21.01 7.87
N GLY A 295 1.15 -21.28 8.89
CA GLY A 295 1.19 -22.55 9.63
C GLY A 295 2.55 -22.77 10.30
N THR A 296 3.14 -21.70 10.83
CA THR A 296 4.44 -21.65 11.52
C THR A 296 4.31 -20.64 12.66
N PRO A 297 4.78 -20.92 13.88
CA PRO A 297 4.79 -19.92 14.95
C PRO A 297 5.52 -18.63 14.53
N VAL A 298 4.85 -17.49 14.71
CA VAL A 298 5.42 -16.14 14.55
C VAL A 298 5.09 -15.37 15.82
N GLY A 299 6.10 -14.90 16.54
CA GLY A 299 5.96 -14.10 17.76
C GLY A 299 5.75 -12.60 17.49
N PRO A 300 5.25 -11.82 18.47
CA PRO A 300 5.13 -10.36 18.36
C PRO A 300 6.47 -9.66 18.07
N ASP A 301 7.57 -10.20 18.56
CA ASP A 301 8.93 -9.71 18.30
C ASP A 301 9.35 -9.91 16.83
N GLN A 302 8.70 -10.82 16.10
CA GLN A 302 8.91 -11.06 14.67
C GLN A 302 8.02 -10.17 13.78
N VAL A 303 7.24 -9.28 14.37
CA VAL A 303 6.48 -8.25 13.64
C VAL A 303 7.29 -6.96 13.61
N VAL A 304 7.75 -6.62 12.41
CA VAL A 304 8.52 -5.41 12.15
C VAL A 304 7.56 -4.31 11.73
N GLU A 305 7.51 -3.22 12.48
CA GLU A 305 6.71 -2.02 12.18
C GLU A 305 7.61 -0.93 11.57
N GLU A 306 7.03 -0.03 10.77
CA GLU A 306 7.74 1.18 10.34
C GLU A 306 8.12 2.06 11.53
N THR A 307 9.30 2.66 11.47
CA THR A 307 9.67 3.74 12.40
C THR A 307 9.62 5.05 11.65
N VAL A 308 8.69 5.91 12.03
CA VAL A 308 8.54 7.25 11.44
C VAL A 308 9.10 8.32 12.37
N GLU A 309 9.54 9.43 11.77
CA GLU A 309 10.05 10.59 12.48
C GLU A 309 9.56 11.89 11.84
N PRO A 310 9.48 13.00 12.61
CA PRO A 310 9.18 14.31 12.04
C PRO A 310 10.25 14.70 11.01
N ALA A 311 9.80 15.10 9.82
CA ALA A 311 10.64 15.70 8.78
C ALA A 311 10.82 17.21 9.00
N THR A 312 9.92 17.84 9.78
CA THR A 312 9.99 19.26 10.14
C THR A 312 10.80 19.49 11.42
N GLU A 313 11.33 20.70 11.56
CA GLU A 313 12.19 21.11 12.68
C GLU A 313 11.39 21.98 13.66
N GLY A 314 11.55 21.75 14.97
CA GLY A 314 10.96 22.61 16.02
C GLY A 314 9.63 22.12 16.61
N GLY A 315 9.15 20.93 16.26
CA GLY A 315 7.94 20.33 16.86
C GLY A 315 6.64 21.07 16.49
N PRO A 316 5.50 20.72 17.14
CA PRO A 316 4.22 21.38 16.90
C PRO A 316 4.29 22.89 17.24
N PRO A 317 3.84 23.79 16.35
CA PRO A 317 3.85 25.22 16.63
C PRO A 317 2.73 25.63 17.60
N THR A 318 2.93 26.77 18.24
CA THR A 318 1.92 27.45 19.06
C THR A 318 0.81 28.06 18.18
N PRO A 319 -0.39 28.31 18.74
CA PRO A 319 -1.45 29.04 18.06
C PRO A 319 -1.02 30.42 17.52
N GLU A 320 -0.13 31.11 18.25
CA GLU A 320 0.40 32.42 17.83
C GLU A 320 1.34 32.29 16.61
N GLU A 321 2.23 31.30 16.61
CA GLU A 321 3.07 31.01 15.43
C GLU A 321 2.22 30.68 14.20
N LEU A 322 1.09 29.97 14.36
CA LEU A 322 0.18 29.64 13.27
C LEU A 322 -0.53 30.89 12.71
N ARG A 323 -1.01 31.76 13.58
CA ARG A 323 -1.66 33.02 13.20
C ARG A 323 -0.73 33.91 12.37
N GLN A 324 0.53 34.05 12.82
CA GLN A 324 1.54 34.80 12.09
C GLN A 324 1.90 34.13 10.75
N ALA A 325 1.97 32.80 10.74
CA ALA A 325 2.31 32.03 9.54
C ALA A 325 1.26 32.12 8.42
N LEU A 326 -0.03 32.30 8.74
CA LEU A 326 -1.10 32.51 7.74
C LEU A 326 -0.93 33.79 6.92
N SER A 327 -0.19 34.77 7.45
CA SER A 327 0.10 36.04 6.75
C SER A 327 1.55 36.12 6.25
N SER A 328 2.35 35.08 6.52
CA SER A 328 3.76 35.03 6.12
C SER A 328 3.93 34.48 4.71
N PRO A 329 4.93 34.97 3.94
CA PRO A 329 5.23 34.45 2.62
C PRO A 329 5.63 32.98 2.68
N ILE A 330 5.31 32.25 1.61
CA ILE A 330 5.66 30.83 1.50
C ILE A 330 7.16 30.71 1.26
N PRO A 331 7.92 29.96 2.09
CA PRO A 331 9.32 29.72 1.81
C PRO A 331 9.53 29.05 0.45
N ASP A 332 10.55 29.50 -0.26
CA ASP A 332 10.89 29.01 -1.59
C ASP A 332 11.87 27.84 -1.59
N ASN A 333 12.42 27.49 -0.43
CA ASN A 333 13.44 26.48 -0.24
C ASN A 333 13.07 25.47 0.86
N LEU A 334 13.75 24.31 0.85
CA LEU A 334 13.47 23.18 1.75
C LEU A 334 13.66 23.53 3.23
N ASP A 335 14.75 24.21 3.56
CA ASP A 335 15.08 24.57 4.95
C ASP A 335 14.06 25.53 5.55
N GLY A 336 13.58 26.49 4.76
CA GLY A 336 12.51 27.39 5.14
C GLY A 336 11.20 26.63 5.38
N LEU A 337 10.82 25.69 4.51
CA LEU A 337 9.62 24.88 4.72
C LEU A 337 9.71 23.98 5.96
N ARG A 338 10.88 23.39 6.24
CA ARG A 338 11.09 22.55 7.44
C ARG A 338 10.83 23.29 8.74
N ARG A 339 11.16 24.58 8.81
CA ARG A 339 11.02 25.41 10.02
C ARG A 339 9.73 26.21 10.06
N HIS A 340 9.04 26.35 8.93
CA HIS A 340 7.83 27.15 8.85
C HIS A 340 6.70 26.54 9.71
N PRO A 341 5.97 27.34 10.51
CA PRO A 341 4.95 26.83 11.43
C PRO A 341 3.86 26.01 10.75
N LEU A 342 3.34 26.46 9.59
CA LEU A 342 2.25 25.76 8.92
C LEU A 342 2.63 24.33 8.43
N PRO A 343 3.75 24.08 7.72
CA PRO A 343 4.25 22.72 7.48
C PRO A 343 4.50 21.92 8.76
N ARG A 344 5.11 22.50 9.80
CA ARG A 344 5.29 21.83 11.10
C ARG A 344 3.96 21.31 11.63
N TRP A 345 2.92 22.15 11.70
CA TRP A 345 1.60 21.74 12.15
C TRP A 345 0.94 20.71 11.23
N LEU A 346 1.00 20.92 9.90
CA LEU A 346 0.44 20.00 8.92
C LEU A 346 1.04 18.60 9.02
N GLU A 347 2.32 18.48 9.38
CA GLU A 347 2.96 17.19 9.62
C GLU A 347 2.27 16.39 10.75
N TYR A 348 1.93 17.04 11.87
CA TYR A 348 1.19 16.41 12.96
C TYR A 348 -0.31 16.26 12.65
N ALA A 349 -0.87 17.17 11.83
CA ALA A 349 -2.29 17.14 11.49
C ALA A 349 -2.62 16.03 10.47
N LEU A 350 -1.69 15.69 9.56
CA LEU A 350 -1.92 14.81 8.41
C LEU A 350 -0.92 13.66 8.23
N GLY A 351 0.25 13.70 8.88
CA GLY A 351 1.35 12.76 8.65
C GLY A 351 1.60 11.81 9.81
N ILE A 352 1.86 12.35 10.99
CA ILE A 352 2.26 11.60 12.19
C ILE A 352 1.43 11.98 13.41
N GLU A 353 1.29 11.05 14.35
CA GLU A 353 0.77 11.33 15.68
C GLU A 353 1.59 10.59 16.75
N PRO A 354 1.70 11.14 17.98
CA PRO A 354 2.43 10.49 19.06
C PRO A 354 1.83 9.14 19.45
N GLU A 355 2.67 8.15 19.74
CA GLU A 355 2.29 6.80 20.18
C GLU A 355 2.82 6.45 21.60
N GLY A 356 3.32 7.45 22.33
CA GLY A 356 3.97 7.28 23.64
C GLY A 356 5.49 7.13 23.54
N GLU A 357 6.21 7.33 24.64
CA GLU A 357 7.69 7.22 24.75
C GLU A 357 8.49 7.85 23.59
N GLY A 358 8.07 9.02 23.11
CA GLY A 358 8.75 9.72 22.00
C GLY A 358 8.67 9.01 20.64
N ARG A 359 7.81 8.00 20.50
CA ARG A 359 7.51 7.34 19.22
C ARG A 359 6.37 8.03 18.51
N PHE A 360 6.43 7.94 17.19
CA PHE A 360 5.39 8.44 16.30
C PHE A 360 4.82 7.27 15.49
N ARG A 361 3.54 7.39 15.18
CA ARG A 361 2.85 6.51 14.24
C ARG A 361 2.25 7.33 13.12
N ARG A 362 2.03 6.69 11.97
CA ARG A 362 1.37 7.32 10.83
C ARG A 362 -0.07 7.69 11.18
N ARG A 363 -0.47 8.89 10.78
CA ARG A 363 -1.85 9.34 10.92
C ARG A 363 -2.75 8.77 9.81
N VAL A 364 -3.99 8.48 10.17
CA VAL A 364 -5.01 8.07 9.19
C VAL A 364 -5.36 9.24 8.26
N PRO A 365 -5.67 8.99 6.97
CA PRO A 365 -6.13 10.03 6.05
C PRO A 365 -7.36 10.77 6.58
N ARG A 366 -7.45 12.09 6.33
CA ARG A 366 -8.51 12.96 6.87
C ARG A 366 -9.08 13.87 5.78
N PRO A 367 -10.38 14.24 5.83
CA PRO A 367 -10.92 15.23 4.90
C PRO A 367 -10.24 16.59 5.09
N LEU A 368 -10.02 17.33 4.01
CA LEU A 368 -9.34 18.63 4.06
C LEU A 368 -10.18 19.66 4.85
N SER A 369 -11.50 19.62 4.73
CA SER A 369 -12.43 20.44 5.51
C SER A 369 -12.22 20.34 7.02
N VAL A 370 -12.04 19.12 7.54
CA VAL A 370 -11.78 18.88 8.97
C VAL A 370 -10.47 19.52 9.39
N VAL A 371 -9.43 19.40 8.57
CA VAL A 371 -8.11 19.99 8.87
C VAL A 371 -8.17 21.53 8.77
N ALA A 372 -8.87 22.08 7.78
CA ALA A 372 -9.04 23.52 7.64
C ALA A 372 -9.80 24.14 8.82
N ARG A 373 -10.83 23.46 9.32
CA ARG A 373 -11.57 23.89 10.52
C ARG A 373 -10.70 23.87 11.78
N GLU A 374 -9.91 22.83 11.99
CA GLU A 374 -8.97 22.77 13.11
C GLU A 374 -7.93 23.91 13.05
N LEU A 375 -7.43 24.22 11.86
CA LEU A 375 -6.51 25.35 11.69
C LEU A 375 -7.20 26.69 11.96
N SER A 376 -8.45 26.84 11.52
CA SER A 376 -9.28 28.02 11.76
C SER A 376 -9.51 28.28 13.26
N GLU A 377 -9.87 27.24 14.01
CA GLU A 377 -10.04 27.30 15.46
C GLU A 377 -8.75 27.67 16.20
N LEU A 378 -7.61 27.11 15.78
CA LEU A 378 -6.31 27.37 16.41
C LEU A 378 -5.75 28.76 16.06
N ALA A 379 -5.80 29.16 14.80
CA ALA A 379 -5.21 30.42 14.34
C ALA A 379 -6.14 31.63 14.56
N GLY A 380 -7.45 31.42 14.67
CA GLY A 380 -8.45 32.48 14.79
C GLY A 380 -8.70 33.19 13.46
N ASP A 381 -8.76 32.45 12.35
CA ASP A 381 -9.02 32.96 10.99
C ASP A 381 -10.16 32.17 10.33
N SER A 382 -10.66 32.61 9.17
CA SER A 382 -11.74 31.92 8.45
C SER A 382 -11.32 30.55 7.90
N GLU A 383 -12.26 29.59 7.87
CA GLU A 383 -12.02 28.25 7.31
C GLU A 383 -11.57 28.31 5.84
N SER A 384 -12.12 29.24 5.05
CA SER A 384 -11.75 29.41 3.64
C SER A 384 -10.28 29.81 3.49
N ARG A 385 -9.82 30.81 4.25
CA ARG A 385 -8.43 31.26 4.21
C ARG A 385 -7.47 30.19 4.73
N CYS A 386 -7.86 29.46 5.76
CA CYS A 386 -7.08 28.34 6.28
C CYS A 386 -6.96 27.21 5.26
N ARG A 387 -8.04 26.87 4.55
CA ARG A 387 -8.02 25.88 3.47
C ARG A 387 -7.06 26.29 2.35
N GLU A 388 -7.16 27.52 1.86
CA GLU A 388 -6.25 28.05 0.83
C GLU A 388 -4.79 27.98 1.28
N ALA A 389 -4.49 28.40 2.52
CA ALA A 389 -3.14 28.33 3.06
C ALA A 389 -2.59 26.89 3.12
N ILE A 390 -3.43 25.90 3.45
CA ILE A 390 -3.04 24.48 3.45
C ILE A 390 -2.76 24.00 2.02
N GLU A 391 -3.66 24.25 1.08
CA GLU A 391 -3.51 23.86 -0.32
C GLU A 391 -2.25 24.47 -0.95
N ASP A 392 -1.95 25.73 -0.64
CA ASP A 392 -0.75 26.43 -1.08
C ASP A 392 0.54 25.81 -0.53
N ARG A 393 0.58 25.46 0.77
CA ARG A 393 1.77 24.82 1.36
C ARG A 393 2.01 23.41 0.82
N LEU A 394 0.94 22.63 0.66
CA LEU A 394 1.03 21.30 0.06
C LEU A 394 1.50 21.38 -1.41
N THR A 395 0.95 22.32 -2.18
CA THR A 395 1.35 22.54 -3.57
C THR A 395 2.82 22.96 -3.65
N ARG A 396 3.27 23.89 -2.80
CA ARG A 396 4.65 24.34 -2.79
C ARG A 396 5.63 23.21 -2.46
N ALA A 397 5.31 22.37 -1.48
CA ALA A 397 6.12 21.20 -1.15
C ALA A 397 6.21 20.23 -2.34
N ALA A 398 5.10 19.97 -3.03
CA ALA A 398 5.07 19.12 -4.20
C ALA A 398 5.90 19.67 -5.38
N GLU A 399 5.94 20.98 -5.57
CA GLU A 399 6.79 21.63 -6.57
C GLU A 399 8.28 21.40 -6.28
N LEU A 400 8.70 21.62 -5.03
CA LEU A 400 10.10 21.42 -4.61
C LEU A 400 10.53 19.96 -4.73
N ASN A 401 9.65 19.02 -4.44
CA ASN A 401 9.93 17.59 -4.57
C ASN A 401 10.36 17.15 -5.96
N ARG A 402 10.01 17.89 -7.02
CA ARG A 402 10.47 17.57 -8.39
C ARG A 402 11.98 17.71 -8.56
N GLN A 403 12.63 18.46 -7.67
CA GLN A 403 14.06 18.75 -7.71
C GLN A 403 14.84 18.03 -6.60
N LEU A 404 14.13 17.40 -5.65
CA LEU A 404 14.75 16.74 -4.51
C LEU A 404 15.03 15.26 -4.82
N PRO A 405 16.18 14.73 -4.39
CA PRO A 405 16.49 13.31 -4.54
C PRO A 405 15.59 12.42 -3.66
N GLU A 406 15.16 12.94 -2.51
CA GLU A 406 14.22 12.29 -1.60
C GLU A 406 13.06 13.25 -1.33
N PRO A 407 11.80 12.80 -1.45
CA PRO A 407 10.65 13.68 -1.30
C PRO A 407 10.49 14.14 0.15
N PHE A 408 10.34 15.45 0.33
CA PHE A 408 9.95 16.09 1.57
C PHE A 408 8.44 16.38 1.55
N PHE A 409 7.71 15.99 2.59
CA PHE A 409 6.32 16.44 2.75
C PHE A 409 5.40 16.03 1.58
N ALA A 410 5.63 14.84 1.01
CA ALA A 410 4.82 14.33 -0.09
C ALA A 410 3.44 13.89 0.41
N PHE A 411 2.37 14.37 -0.23
CA PHE A 411 1.00 14.04 0.16
C PHE A 411 0.28 13.22 -0.92
N LYS A 412 -0.80 12.56 -0.51
CA LYS A 412 -1.70 11.78 -1.36
C LYS A 412 -3.13 12.27 -1.14
N LEU A 413 -3.88 12.35 -2.23
CA LEU A 413 -5.33 12.54 -2.22
C LEU A 413 -5.99 11.19 -2.50
N HIS A 414 -6.77 10.69 -1.55
CA HIS A 414 -7.50 9.44 -1.67
C HIS A 414 -8.96 9.75 -2.00
N GLN A 415 -9.32 9.67 -3.28
CA GLN A 415 -10.71 9.74 -3.72
C GLN A 415 -11.32 8.35 -3.71
N PHE A 416 -12.34 8.16 -2.87
CA PHE A 416 -13.19 6.97 -2.92
C PHE A 416 -14.46 7.32 -3.69
N ILE A 417 -14.81 6.48 -4.65
CA ILE A 417 -16.06 6.63 -5.43
C ILE A 417 -16.89 5.39 -5.15
N SER A 418 -18.11 5.60 -4.66
CA SER A 418 -19.02 4.50 -4.35
C SER A 418 -19.67 3.97 -5.63
N GLN A 419 -19.89 2.66 -5.69
CA GLN A 419 -20.71 2.07 -6.74
C GLN A 419 -22.16 2.55 -6.60
N GLY A 420 -22.82 2.79 -7.74
CA GLY A 420 -24.24 3.15 -7.77
C GLY A 420 -25.13 2.11 -7.08
N ARG A 421 -26.14 2.59 -6.36
CA ARG A 421 -27.13 1.76 -5.66
C ARG A 421 -28.48 1.79 -6.39
N SER A 422 -29.35 0.84 -6.06
CA SER A 422 -30.73 0.88 -6.55
C SER A 422 -31.52 1.93 -5.76
N VAL A 423 -32.39 2.67 -6.45
CA VAL A 423 -33.45 3.47 -5.82
C VAL A 423 -34.61 2.53 -5.53
N TYR A 424 -35.23 2.66 -4.37
CA TYR A 424 -36.39 1.88 -4.00
C TYR A 424 -37.61 2.78 -3.90
N ALA A 425 -38.79 2.23 -4.20
CA ALA A 425 -40.07 2.90 -3.98
C ALA A 425 -41.10 1.93 -3.38
N THR A 426 -42.07 2.50 -2.66
CA THR A 426 -43.24 1.77 -2.18
C THR A 426 -44.28 1.60 -3.32
N LEU A 427 -45.19 0.62 -3.23
CA LEU A 427 -46.09 0.23 -4.35
C LEU A 427 -47.29 1.16 -4.60
N GLU A 428 -47.42 2.25 -3.84
CA GLU A 428 -48.51 3.21 -3.97
C GLU A 428 -48.47 3.96 -5.32
N PRO A 429 -49.58 4.65 -5.69
CA PRO A 429 -49.62 5.51 -6.86
C PRO A 429 -48.47 6.53 -6.93
N PRO A 430 -48.01 6.90 -8.14
CA PRO A 430 -46.83 7.75 -8.35
C PRO A 430 -46.84 9.09 -7.61
N ASP A 431 -48.00 9.62 -7.27
CA ASP A 431 -48.21 10.89 -6.56
C ASP A 431 -47.96 10.79 -5.04
N VAL A 432 -48.07 9.59 -4.45
CA VAL A 432 -47.96 9.38 -2.99
C VAL A 432 -46.89 8.38 -2.55
N ARG A 433 -46.32 7.59 -3.47
CA ARG A 433 -45.22 6.66 -3.15
C ARG A 433 -44.02 7.35 -2.50
N GLU A 434 -43.34 6.63 -1.62
CA GLU A 434 -42.14 7.08 -0.93
C GLU A 434 -40.88 6.46 -1.54
N PHE A 435 -39.71 7.08 -1.33
CA PHE A 435 -38.44 6.64 -1.92
C PHE A 435 -37.38 6.36 -0.85
N SER A 436 -36.48 5.41 -1.12
CA SER A 436 -35.38 5.06 -0.23
C SER A 436 -34.13 4.63 -1.02
N ALA A 437 -32.95 4.85 -0.45
CA ALA A 437 -31.65 4.41 -0.99
C ALA A 437 -31.11 3.14 -0.32
N GLU A 438 -31.66 2.73 0.83
CA GLU A 438 -31.09 1.68 1.69
C GLU A 438 -31.87 0.36 1.65
N GLY A 439 -32.98 0.30 0.91
CA GLY A 439 -33.73 -0.93 0.64
C GLY A 439 -34.32 -1.62 1.87
N GLN A 440 -34.21 -1.01 3.05
CA GLN A 440 -34.78 -1.51 4.28
C GLN A 440 -36.26 -1.10 4.40
N VAL A 441 -37.00 -1.92 5.14
CA VAL A 441 -38.32 -1.62 5.67
C VAL A 441 -38.14 -0.55 6.74
N VAL A 442 -37.93 0.72 6.32
CA VAL A 442 -37.69 1.86 7.24
C VAL A 442 -39.01 2.32 7.90
N ALA A 443 -40.15 1.84 7.40
CA ALA A 443 -41.47 2.05 7.97
C ALA A 443 -42.30 0.77 7.82
N GLU A 444 -43.54 0.72 8.33
CA GLU A 444 -44.51 -0.39 8.23
C GLU A 444 -44.82 -0.89 6.79
N ARG A 445 -44.11 -0.39 5.77
CA ARG A 445 -44.34 -0.61 4.33
C ARG A 445 -43.10 -1.14 3.61
N PRO A 446 -43.25 -2.11 2.70
CA PRO A 446 -42.14 -2.67 1.94
C PRO A 446 -41.69 -1.76 0.79
N PHE A 447 -40.37 -1.62 0.64
CA PHE A 447 -39.71 -0.89 -0.44
C PHE A 447 -39.21 -1.85 -1.52
N PHE A 448 -39.45 -1.53 -2.79
CA PHE A 448 -39.10 -2.38 -3.93
C PHE A 448 -38.09 -1.69 -4.85
N PRO A 449 -37.07 -2.40 -5.34
CA PRO A 449 -36.05 -1.81 -6.19
C PRO A 449 -36.62 -1.39 -7.54
N LEU A 450 -36.28 -0.17 -7.96
CA LEU A 450 -36.63 0.37 -9.27
C LEU A 450 -35.53 0.11 -10.31
N ARG A 451 -35.97 0.03 -11.57
CA ARG A 451 -35.14 0.01 -12.78
C ARG A 451 -35.70 1.05 -13.74
N PHE A 452 -34.83 1.71 -14.50
CA PHE A 452 -35.22 2.78 -15.40
C PHE A 452 -34.97 2.38 -16.84
N CYS A 453 -35.92 2.68 -17.73
CA CYS A 453 -35.69 2.58 -19.17
C CYS A 453 -34.61 3.57 -19.59
N ARG A 454 -33.56 3.07 -20.26
CA ARG A 454 -32.44 3.89 -20.73
C ARG A 454 -32.82 4.91 -21.81
N VAL A 455 -34.00 4.79 -22.42
CA VAL A 455 -34.44 5.64 -23.55
C VAL A 455 -35.43 6.71 -23.11
N CYS A 456 -36.44 6.35 -22.30
CA CYS A 456 -37.48 7.30 -21.88
C CYS A 456 -37.44 7.66 -20.39
N GLY A 457 -36.64 6.96 -19.58
CA GLY A 457 -36.52 7.19 -18.15
C GLY A 457 -37.70 6.69 -17.31
N GLN A 458 -38.64 5.96 -17.93
CA GLN A 458 -39.75 5.31 -17.23
C GLN A 458 -39.21 4.30 -16.22
N GLU A 459 -39.69 4.37 -14.98
CA GLU A 459 -39.36 3.44 -13.92
C GLU A 459 -40.24 2.17 -13.96
N TYR A 460 -39.65 1.06 -13.52
CA TYR A 460 -40.28 -0.25 -13.38
C TYR A 460 -39.82 -0.89 -12.08
N TYR A 461 -40.71 -1.60 -11.40
CA TYR A 461 -40.35 -2.43 -10.27
C TYR A 461 -39.59 -3.67 -10.74
N HIS A 462 -38.44 -3.94 -10.12
CA HIS A 462 -37.65 -5.13 -10.40
C HIS A 462 -38.16 -6.32 -9.58
N VAL A 463 -38.90 -7.21 -10.25
CA VAL A 463 -39.45 -8.43 -9.67
C VAL A 463 -38.62 -9.62 -10.13
N LEU A 464 -38.01 -10.35 -9.18
CA LEU A 464 -37.37 -11.63 -9.48
C LEU A 464 -38.46 -12.71 -9.47
N ARG A 465 -38.59 -13.47 -10.56
CA ARG A 465 -39.36 -14.72 -10.52
C ARG A 465 -38.60 -15.71 -9.63
N GLY A 466 -39.21 -16.07 -8.50
CA GLY A 466 -38.74 -17.12 -7.60
C GLY A 466 -38.84 -18.50 -8.20
#